data_AF-A0A8J3B2Z3-F1
#
_entry.id   AF-A0A8J3B2Z3-F1
#
_cell.length_a   1.000
_cell.length_b   1.000
_cell.length_c   1.000
_cell.angle_alpha   90.00
_cell.angle_beta   90.00
_cell.angle_gamma   90.00
#
_symmetry.space_group_name_H-M   'P 1'
#
loop_
_entity.id
_entity.type
_entity.pdbx_description
1 polymer ?
#
loop_
_entity_poly.entity_id
_entity_poly.type
_entity_poly.pdbx_seq_one_letter_code
_entity_poly.pdbx_strand_id
1 'polypeptide(L)'
;MLRRFWTTWGMLIIGAIFVGLGVMATLDPDPSCHGVAMTPDQTCVEQGRFGRERVSTYEDKQQVNRLVSRAAPVVGVALLAIGGVRVARSRRTTQPA
;
A
#
# COMPACT_ATOMS: atom_id res chain seq x y z
N MET A 1 -14.83 -23.03 9.91
CA MET A 1 -13.52 -23.04 9.20
C MET A 1 -13.42 -21.97 8.11
N LEU A 2 -14.49 -21.69 7.35
CA LEU A 2 -14.53 -20.70 6.24
C LEU A 2 -13.99 -19.28 6.60
N ARG A 3 -14.33 -18.74 7.78
CA ARG A 3 -13.86 -17.41 8.26
C ARG A 3 -12.34 -17.31 8.46
N ARG A 4 -11.66 -18.39 8.86
CA ARG A 4 -10.20 -18.40 9.07
C ARG A 4 -9.42 -18.44 7.75
N PHE A 5 -9.99 -19.10 6.75
CA PHE A 5 -9.41 -19.15 5.40
C PHE A 5 -9.48 -17.77 4.75
N TRP A 6 -10.63 -17.10 4.85
CA TRP A 6 -10.84 -15.75 4.32
C TRP A 6 -9.93 -14.69 4.97
N THR A 7 -9.66 -14.80 6.27
CA THR A 7 -8.75 -13.87 6.98
C THR A 7 -7.28 -14.06 6.64
N THR A 8 -6.84 -15.31 6.42
CA THR A 8 -5.43 -15.59 6.08
C THR A 8 -5.11 -15.18 4.64
N TRP A 9 -5.98 -15.52 3.69
CA TRP A 9 -5.86 -15.06 2.31
C TRP A 9 -6.05 -13.55 2.20
N GLY A 10 -6.96 -12.97 2.99
CA GLY A 10 -7.13 -11.52 3.08
C GLY A 10 -5.84 -10.81 3.50
N MET A 11 -5.12 -11.31 4.51
CA MET A 11 -3.83 -10.72 4.93
C MET A 11 -2.77 -10.80 3.82
N LEU A 12 -2.70 -11.90 3.08
CA LEU A 12 -1.75 -12.04 1.98
C LEU A 12 -2.07 -11.09 0.81
N ILE A 13 -3.34 -10.97 0.44
CA ILE A 13 -3.79 -10.04 -0.61
C ILE A 13 -3.51 -8.60 -0.19
N ILE A 14 -3.87 -8.21 1.03
CA ILE A 14 -3.61 -6.86 1.56
C ILE A 14 -2.11 -6.59 1.59
N GLY A 15 -1.30 -7.55 2.08
CA GLY A 15 0.16 -7.44 2.07
C GLY A 15 0.73 -7.25 0.66
N ALA A 16 0.27 -8.03 -0.32
CA ALA A 16 0.68 -7.89 -1.71
C ALA A 16 0.29 -6.53 -2.31
N ILE A 17 -0.89 -6.00 -1.98
CA ILE A 17 -1.32 -4.66 -2.41
C ILE A 17 -0.40 -3.59 -1.82
N PHE A 18 -0.06 -3.67 -0.53
CA PHE A 18 0.86 -2.70 0.09
C PHE A 18 2.27 -2.76 -0.50
N VAL A 19 2.79 -3.95 -0.79
CA VAL A 19 4.06 -4.08 -1.51
C VAL A 19 3.95 -3.49 -2.92
N GLY A 20 2.91 -3.81 -3.66
CA GLY A 20 2.69 -3.29 -5.01
C GLY A 20 2.58 -1.76 -5.05
N LEU A 21 1.82 -1.16 -4.12
CA LEU A 21 1.71 0.29 -3.98
C LEU A 21 3.05 0.92 -3.59
N GLY A 22 3.80 0.29 -2.69
CA GLY A 22 5.15 0.74 -2.31
C GLY A 22 6.12 0.73 -3.50
N VAL A 23 6.11 -0.34 -4.30
CA VAL A 23 6.97 -0.48 -5.49
C VAL A 23 6.57 0.51 -6.59
N MET A 24 5.28 0.68 -6.84
CA MET A 24 4.80 1.70 -7.79
C MET A 24 5.20 3.11 -7.34
N ALA A 25 5.08 3.43 -6.05
CA ALA A 25 5.52 4.72 -5.49
C ALA A 25 7.04 4.92 -5.59
N THR A 26 7.85 3.85 -5.66
CA THR A 26 9.29 3.96 -5.92
C THR A 26 9.64 4.11 -7.41
N LEU A 27 8.77 3.65 -8.32
CA LEU A 27 8.97 3.74 -9.77
C LEU A 27 8.51 5.08 -10.34
N ASP A 28 7.42 5.64 -9.81
CA ASP A 28 6.94 7.00 -10.12
C ASP A 28 7.02 7.88 -8.87
N PRO A 29 8.22 8.40 -8.53
CA PRO A 29 8.41 9.27 -7.38
C PRO A 29 7.84 10.68 -7.61
N ASP A 30 7.54 11.04 -8.85
CA ASP A 30 7.16 12.40 -9.21
C ASP A 30 5.72 12.71 -8.79
N PRO A 31 5.50 13.78 -8.01
CA PRO A 31 4.15 14.20 -7.67
C PRO A 31 3.43 14.62 -8.95
N SER A 32 2.30 13.98 -9.21
CA SER A 32 1.42 14.30 -10.33
C SER A 32 0.10 14.88 -9.82
N CYS A 33 -0.48 15.78 -10.62
CA CYS A 33 -1.80 16.35 -10.41
C CYS A 33 -2.67 15.96 -11.62
N HIS A 34 -3.78 15.24 -11.39
CA HIS A 34 -4.67 14.76 -12.47
C HIS A 34 -3.94 14.04 -13.63
N GLY A 35 -2.86 13.30 -13.32
CA GLY A 35 -2.06 12.57 -14.32
C GLY A 35 -0.99 13.40 -15.04
N VAL A 36 -0.79 14.66 -14.66
CA VAL A 36 0.27 15.53 -15.20
C VAL A 36 1.35 15.72 -14.14
N ALA A 37 2.63 15.60 -14.54
CA ALA A 37 3.76 15.88 -13.67
C ALA A 37 3.70 17.33 -13.17
N MET A 38 3.84 17.50 -11.86
CA MET A 38 3.66 18.78 -11.21
C MET A 38 5.03 19.47 -11.06
N THR A 39 5.08 20.80 -11.20
CA THR A 39 6.31 21.56 -10.91
C THR A 39 6.29 22.10 -9.47
N PRO A 40 7.45 22.44 -8.87
CA PRO A 40 7.54 22.91 -7.48
C PRO A 40 6.68 24.13 -7.17
N ASP A 41 6.46 24.99 -8.18
CA ASP A 41 5.72 26.24 -8.04
C ASP A 41 4.20 26.04 -8.21
N GLN A 42 3.75 24.84 -8.55
CA GLN A 42 2.35 24.54 -8.80
C GLN A 42 1.63 24.05 -7.54
N THR A 43 0.33 24.34 -7.49
CA THR A 43 -0.60 23.82 -6.49
C THR A 43 -1.67 22.99 -7.17
N CYS A 44 -2.05 21.87 -6.57
CA CYS A 44 -3.03 20.94 -7.12
C CYS A 44 -4.31 21.02 -6.29
N VAL A 45 -5.44 21.29 -6.95
CA VAL A 45 -6.74 21.17 -6.31
C VAL A 45 -7.22 19.73 -6.51
N GLU A 46 -7.23 18.97 -5.43
CA GLU A 46 -7.82 17.63 -5.42
C GLU A 46 -9.24 17.71 -4.86
N GLN A 47 -10.19 17.11 -5.58
CA GLN A 47 -11.50 16.85 -5.03
C GLN A 47 -11.39 15.70 -4.03
N GLY A 48 -11.45 16.04 -2.73
CA GLY A 48 -11.56 15.04 -1.69
C GLY A 48 -12.84 14.22 -1.83
N ARG A 49 -12.82 12.98 -1.36
CA ARG A 49 -13.92 12.00 -1.42
C ARG A 49 -15.25 12.45 -0.78
N PHE A 50 -15.26 13.63 -0.15
CA PHE A 50 -16.40 14.25 0.53
C PHE A 50 -16.76 15.64 -0.02
N GLY A 51 -16.37 15.96 -1.26
CA GLY A 51 -16.68 17.26 -1.89
C GLY A 51 -15.92 18.45 -1.29
N ARG A 52 -14.93 18.20 -0.42
CA ARG A 52 -14.00 19.23 0.04
C ARG A 52 -12.86 19.32 -0.96
N GLU A 53 -12.71 20.48 -1.57
CA GLU A 53 -11.51 20.82 -2.31
C GLU A 53 -10.36 20.97 -1.34
N ARG A 54 -9.29 20.19 -1.56
CA ARG A 54 -8.06 20.30 -0.81
C ARG A 54 -7.00 20.80 -1.77
N VAL A 55 -6.49 21.99 -1.51
CA VAL A 55 -5.30 22.50 -2.20
C VAL A 55 -4.10 21.78 -1.58
N SER A 56 -3.43 20.97 -2.38
CA SER A 56 -2.21 20.26 -1.99
C SER A 56 -1.04 20.85 -2.76
N THR A 57 0.01 21.22 -2.05
CA THR A 57 1.24 21.76 -2.67
C THR A 57 2.11 20.62 -3.23
N TYR A 58 3.06 20.96 -4.11
CA TYR A 58 4.07 20.02 -4.59
C TYR A 58 4.83 19.35 -3.43
N GLU A 59 5.21 20.14 -2.42
CA GLU A 59 5.96 19.68 -1.25
C GLU A 59 5.16 18.69 -0.40
N ASP A 60 3.87 18.96 -0.18
CA ASP A 60 2.97 18.04 0.52
C ASP A 60 2.90 16.68 -0.17
N LYS A 61 2.77 16.66 -1.50
CA LYS A 61 2.72 15.41 -2.26
C LYS A 61 4.06 14.68 -2.25
N GLN A 62 5.18 15.38 -2.37
CA GLN A 62 6.50 14.77 -2.23
C GLN A 62 6.69 14.13 -0.86
N GLN A 63 6.27 14.82 0.21
CA GLN A 63 6.44 14.32 1.56
C GLN A 63 5.62 13.05 1.80
N VAL A 64 4.38 13.02 1.31
CA VAL A 64 3.55 11.80 1.34
C VAL A 64 4.16 10.69 0.49
N ASN A 65 4.64 10.99 -0.72
CA ASN A 65 5.22 9.97 -1.59
C ASN A 65 6.51 9.37 -0.98
N ARG A 66 7.35 10.18 -0.33
CA ARG A 66 8.52 9.70 0.43
C ARG A 66 8.12 8.84 1.63
N LEU A 67 7.04 9.18 2.31
CA LEU A 67 6.56 8.40 3.45
C LEU A 67 5.99 7.05 2.99
N VAL A 68 5.18 7.06 1.93
CA VAL A 68 4.53 5.86 1.36
C VAL A 68 5.58 4.92 0.75
N SER A 69 6.50 5.43 -0.07
CA SER A 69 7.57 4.62 -0.68
C SER A 69 8.47 3.92 0.34
N ARG A 70 8.66 4.50 1.54
CA ARG A 70 9.44 3.87 2.63
C ARG A 70 8.60 2.95 3.51
N ALA A 71 7.40 3.36 3.91
CA ALA A 71 6.61 2.64 4.90
C ALA A 71 5.74 1.52 4.29
N ALA A 72 5.13 1.74 3.12
CA ALA A 72 4.23 0.78 2.50
C ALA A 72 4.88 -0.57 2.18
N PRO A 73 6.10 -0.66 1.60
CA PRO A 73 6.69 -1.97 1.31
C PRO A 73 7.08 -2.71 2.60
N VAL A 74 7.55 -2.01 3.63
CA VAL A 74 7.90 -2.61 4.93
C VAL A 74 6.68 -3.24 5.59
N VAL A 75 5.55 -2.52 5.61
CA VAL A 75 4.28 -3.05 6.15
C VAL A 75 3.77 -4.22 5.30
N GLY A 76 3.86 -4.11 3.97
CA GLY A 76 3.45 -5.17 3.05
C GLY A 76 4.24 -6.47 3.25
N VAL A 77 5.58 -6.39 3.36
CA VAL A 77 6.45 -7.55 3.61
C VAL A 77 6.15 -8.17 4.97
N ALA A 78 5.94 -7.37 6.02
CA ALA A 78 5.59 -7.88 7.35
C ALA A 78 4.28 -8.67 7.33
N LEU A 79 3.24 -8.16 6.65
CA LEU A 79 1.96 -8.85 6.50
C LEU A 79 2.10 -10.16 5.71
N LEU A 80 2.89 -10.16 4.63
CA LEU A 80 3.17 -11.36 3.85
C LEU A 80 3.91 -12.42 4.68
N ALA A 81 4.90 -12.03 5.48
CA ALA A 81 5.64 -12.93 6.36
C ALA A 81 4.71 -13.57 7.42
N ILE A 82 3.87 -12.77 8.08
CA ILE A 82 2.92 -13.26 9.09
C ILE A 82 1.89 -14.21 8.46
N GLY A 83 1.34 -13.84 7.29
CA GLY A 83 0.42 -14.68 6.54
C GLY A 83 1.07 -16.00 6.12
N GLY A 84 2.29 -15.95 5.58
CA GLY A 84 3.06 -17.11 5.15
C GLY A 84 3.36 -18.07 6.30
N VAL A 85 3.79 -17.55 7.46
CA VAL A 85 4.05 -18.36 8.67
C VAL A 85 2.77 -19.05 9.16
N ARG A 86 1.61 -18.37 9.11
CA ARG A 86 0.32 -18.97 9.45
C ARG A 86 -0.08 -20.09 8.50
N VAL A 87 0.09 -19.88 7.19
CA VAL A 87 -0.18 -20.91 6.18
C VAL A 87 0.73 -22.13 6.37
N ALA A 88 2.03 -21.89 6.58
CA ALA A 88 3.00 -22.96 6.83
C ALA A 88 2.66 -23.77 8.09
N ARG A 89 2.28 -23.12 9.19
CA ARG A 89 1.83 -23.80 10.42
C ARG A 89 0.55 -24.61 10.20
N SER A 90 -0.41 -24.07 9.46
CA SER A 90 -1.67 -24.77 9.17
C SER A 90 -1.48 -26.00 8.29
N ARG A 91 -0.47 -26.03 7.41
CA ARG A 91 -0.17 -27.22 6.60
C ARG A 91 0.46 -28.33 7.42
N ARG A 92 1.32 -28.00 8.40
CA ARG A 92 1.98 -29.01 9.27
C ARG A 92 1.01 -29.76 10.18
N THR A 93 -0.12 -29.14 10.56
CA THR A 93 -1.14 -29.80 11.38
C THR A 93 -2.04 -30.76 10.61
N THR A 94 -2.07 -30.67 9.27
CA THR A 94 -2.96 -31.46 8.42
C THR A 94 -2.23 -32.55 7.64
N GLN A 95 -0.97 -32.82 7.97
CA GLN A 95 -0.20 -33.90 7.41
C GLN A 95 -0.27 -35.07 8.41
N PRO A 96 -1.18 -36.05 8.24
CA PRO A 96 -1.15 -37.25 9.05
C PRO A 96 0.11 -38.05 8.69
N ALA A 97 0.75 -38.59 9.73
CA ALA A 97 1.80 -39.59 9.61
C ALA A 97 1.29 -40.87 8.92
#